data_AF-A0AAU7LYK8-F1
#
_entry.id   AF-A0AAU7LYK8-F1
#
_cell.length_a   1.000
_cell.length_b   1.000
_cell.length_c   1.000
_cell.angle_alpha   90.00
_cell.angle_beta   90.00
_cell.angle_gamma   90.00
#
_symmetry.space_group_name_H-M   'P 1'
#
loop_
_entity.id
_entity.type
_entity.pdbx_description
1 polymer ?
#
loop_
_entity_poly.entity_id
_entity_poly.type
_entity_poly.pdbx_seq_one_letter_code
_entity_poly.pdbx_strand_id
1 'polypeptide(L)'
;MKNILIATLVASTLGACGFMTPAKQYAGDVQGVSGIAVIKGFVGKPFSDDFHATIRGYSKLESSGSGEQKQFGIPGFTDYPSEIQVLAGEYKVQVYCFSGFTSYRPTTTLPMQAGITYLLKCEVHDGQAFVVVHASDTE
;
A
#
# COMPACT_ATOMS: atom_id res chain seq x y z
N MET A 1 -19.82 -33.94 46.64
CA MET A 1 -19.81 -32.53 47.08
C MET A 1 -18.49 -31.93 46.57
N LYS A 2 -18.48 -31.11 45.50
CA LYS A 2 -18.32 -29.62 45.50
C LYS A 2 -17.19 -29.16 46.45
N ASN A 3 -16.12 -28.44 46.10
CA ASN A 3 -15.85 -27.37 45.11
C ASN A 3 -14.30 -27.24 44.93
N ILE A 4 -13.77 -27.05 43.72
CA ILE A 4 -13.37 -25.77 43.07
C ILE A 4 -12.35 -24.93 43.86
N LEU A 5 -11.15 -24.76 43.28
CA LEU A 5 -10.25 -23.60 43.37
C LEU A 5 -9.25 -23.71 42.19
N ILE A 6 -9.66 -23.32 40.98
CA ILE A 6 -9.24 -22.07 40.31
C ILE A 6 -7.71 -21.93 40.32
N ALA A 7 -7.06 -22.63 39.38
CA ALA A 7 -5.68 -22.37 39.01
C ALA A 7 -5.66 -21.13 38.11
N THR A 8 -5.31 -20.01 38.73
CA THR A 8 -4.93 -18.74 38.14
C THR A 8 -3.73 -18.94 37.22
N LEU A 9 -3.97 -18.94 35.90
CA LEU A 9 -2.93 -18.70 34.91
C LEU A 9 -3.11 -17.29 34.37
N VAL A 10 -2.36 -16.39 35.01
CA VAL A 10 -2.12 -15.01 34.58
C VAL A 10 -1.48 -15.09 33.19
N ALA A 11 -2.25 -14.81 32.15
CA ALA A 11 -1.75 -14.61 30.79
C ALA A 11 -1.05 -13.24 30.73
N SER A 12 0.13 -13.16 31.34
CA SER A 12 1.09 -12.10 31.06
C SER A 12 1.77 -12.43 29.74
N THR A 13 1.50 -11.66 28.69
CA THR A 13 2.54 -10.92 27.97
C THR A 13 1.88 -10.00 26.97
N LEU A 14 2.18 -8.72 27.16
CA LEU A 14 1.68 -7.60 26.40
C LEU A 14 1.99 -7.75 24.91
N GLY A 15 0.99 -7.42 24.11
CA GLY A 15 1.13 -6.64 22.88
C GLY A 15 2.31 -7.02 22.01
N ALA A 16 2.08 -8.01 21.13
CA ALA A 16 2.89 -8.16 19.94
C ALA A 16 3.04 -6.77 19.28
N CYS A 17 4.25 -6.20 19.34
CA CYS A 17 4.68 -5.19 18.40
C CYS A 17 4.63 -5.86 17.04
N GLY A 18 3.48 -5.76 16.38
CA GLY A 18 3.24 -6.26 15.04
C GLY A 18 4.18 -5.54 14.10
N PHE A 19 5.35 -6.11 13.87
CA PHE A 19 6.15 -5.81 12.70
C PHE A 19 5.29 -6.21 11.49
N MET A 20 4.56 -5.22 10.97
CA MET A 20 3.74 -5.31 9.78
C MET A 20 4.67 -5.59 8.59
N THR A 21 4.82 -6.85 8.22
CA THR A 21 5.37 -7.22 6.92
C THR A 21 4.41 -6.75 5.82
N PRO A 22 4.86 -5.97 4.82
CA PRO A 22 4.01 -5.62 3.69
C PRO A 22 3.53 -6.90 3.00
N ALA A 23 2.22 -7.12 2.99
CA ALA A 23 1.64 -8.24 2.28
C ALA A 23 1.83 -8.01 0.77
N LYS A 24 2.69 -8.83 0.12
CA LYS A 24 2.70 -8.98 -1.34
C LYS A 24 1.39 -9.64 -1.75
N GLN A 25 0.32 -8.87 -1.89
CA GLN A 25 -0.96 -9.38 -2.35
C GLN A 25 -1.01 -9.30 -3.88
N TYR A 26 -0.77 -10.42 -4.54
CA TYR A 26 -1.23 -10.63 -5.91
C TYR A 26 -2.53 -11.44 -5.87
N ALA A 27 -3.55 -10.95 -6.55
CA ALA A 27 -4.81 -11.66 -6.78
C ALA A 27 -5.20 -11.56 -8.28
N GLY A 28 -4.24 -11.87 -9.15
CA GLY A 28 -4.41 -11.96 -10.60
C GLY A 28 -3.56 -13.10 -11.17
N ASP A 29 -3.82 -13.49 -12.41
CA ASP A 29 -3.14 -14.63 -13.07
C ASP A 29 -1.62 -14.44 -13.08
N VAL A 30 -0.91 -15.51 -12.70
CA VAL A 30 0.55 -15.58 -12.64
C VAL A 30 1.11 -15.51 -14.07
N GLN A 31 1.33 -14.30 -14.57
CA GLN A 31 2.10 -14.06 -15.79
C GLN A 31 3.57 -13.83 -15.43
N GLY A 32 4.48 -14.26 -16.31
CA GLY A 32 5.91 -14.01 -16.15
C GLY A 32 6.23 -12.51 -16.03
N VAL A 33 7.40 -12.18 -15.46
CA VAL A 33 7.88 -10.82 -15.13
C VAL A 33 7.75 -9.83 -16.30
N SER A 34 7.74 -10.31 -17.55
CA SER A 34 7.58 -9.50 -18.77
C SER A 34 6.17 -8.94 -19.02
N GLY A 35 5.15 -9.31 -18.23
CA GLY A 35 3.77 -8.84 -18.38
C GLY A 35 3.29 -7.83 -17.34
N ILE A 36 4.11 -7.56 -16.31
CA ILE A 36 3.68 -6.82 -15.11
C ILE A 36 4.44 -5.49 -14.97
N ALA A 37 3.75 -4.49 -14.45
CA ALA A 37 4.33 -3.28 -13.87
C ALA A 37 4.31 -3.41 -12.34
N VAL A 38 5.29 -2.81 -11.66
CA VAL A 38 5.36 -2.79 -10.21
C VAL A 38 5.10 -1.37 -9.71
N ILE A 39 4.25 -1.22 -8.71
CA ILE A 39 4.02 0.06 -8.03
C ILE A 39 4.58 -0.09 -6.62
N LYS A 40 5.50 0.79 -6.25
CA LYS A 40 6.10 0.82 -4.91
C LYS A 40 5.81 2.16 -4.25
N GLY A 41 5.34 2.12 -3.02
CA GLY A 41 5.29 3.29 -2.14
C GLY A 41 6.66 3.54 -1.51
N PHE A 42 7.09 4.78 -1.49
CA PHE A 42 8.27 5.19 -0.76
C PHE A 42 8.06 5.09 0.76
N VAL A 43 9.00 4.47 1.44
CA VAL A 43 9.02 4.41 2.90
C VAL A 43 10.05 5.43 3.39
N GLY A 44 9.57 6.52 3.98
CA GLY A 44 10.39 7.54 4.61
C GLY A 44 11.24 6.97 5.75
N LYS A 45 12.27 7.70 6.15
CA LYS A 45 13.10 7.29 7.29
C LYS A 45 12.32 7.44 8.60
N PRO A 46 12.49 6.53 9.57
CA PRO A 46 11.96 6.73 10.91
C PRO A 46 12.39 8.09 11.48
N PHE A 47 11.46 8.82 12.10
CA PHE A 47 11.69 10.12 12.73
C PHE A 47 12.16 11.26 11.79
N SER A 48 11.98 11.10 10.47
CA SER A 48 12.13 12.20 9.51
C SER A 48 10.78 12.82 9.19
N ASP A 49 10.81 14.02 8.60
CA ASP A 49 9.61 14.69 8.08
C ASP A 49 9.12 14.11 6.74
N ASP A 50 9.82 13.10 6.21
CA ASP A 50 9.45 12.44 4.97
C ASP A 50 8.08 11.77 5.08
N PHE A 51 7.23 11.97 4.07
CA PHE A 51 5.98 11.24 3.97
C PHE A 51 6.22 9.81 3.48
N HIS A 52 5.69 8.84 4.22
CA HIS A 52 5.49 7.49 3.73
C HIS A 52 4.36 7.48 2.71
N ALA A 53 4.51 6.68 1.65
CA ALA A 53 3.47 6.41 0.67
C ALA A 53 3.09 4.93 0.73
N THR A 54 1.81 4.64 0.85
CA THR A 54 1.26 3.28 0.70
C THR A 54 0.10 3.28 -0.27
N ILE A 55 -0.18 2.13 -0.89
CA ILE A 55 -1.21 2.02 -1.91
C ILE A 55 -2.55 1.72 -1.24
N ARG A 56 -3.49 2.67 -1.34
CA ARG A 56 -4.85 2.55 -0.81
C ARG A 56 -5.75 1.79 -1.76
N GLY A 57 -5.49 1.86 -3.06
CA GLY A 57 -6.28 1.19 -4.08
C GLY A 57 -5.88 1.64 -5.49
N TYR A 58 -6.44 0.99 -6.49
CA TYR A 58 -6.27 1.37 -7.89
C TYR A 58 -7.50 1.00 -8.71
N SER A 59 -7.65 1.64 -9.87
CA SER A 59 -8.63 1.29 -10.88
C SER A 59 -8.03 1.44 -12.26
N LYS A 60 -8.11 0.39 -13.07
CA LYS A 60 -7.75 0.43 -14.49
C LYS A 60 -8.78 1.26 -15.24
N LEU A 61 -8.30 2.22 -16.01
CA LEU A 61 -9.10 3.10 -16.85
C LEU A 61 -9.36 2.38 -18.18
N GLU A 62 -10.29 1.43 -18.19
CA GLU A 62 -10.76 0.76 -19.42
C GLU A 62 -11.73 1.68 -20.19
N SER A 63 -11.66 1.67 -21.52
CA SER A 63 -12.60 2.41 -22.37
C SER A 63 -14.01 1.77 -22.41
N SER A 64 -14.16 0.49 -22.05
CA SER A 64 -15.37 -0.31 -22.24
C SER A 64 -16.01 -0.90 -20.97
N GLY A 65 -15.77 -0.31 -19.81
CA GLY A 65 -16.75 -0.36 -18.70
C GLY A 65 -16.63 -1.51 -17.68
N SER A 66 -15.61 -2.35 -17.73
CA SER A 66 -15.25 -3.22 -16.59
C SER A 66 -13.74 -3.14 -16.30
N GLY A 67 -13.32 -1.97 -15.83
CA GLY A 67 -11.97 -1.76 -15.31
C GLY A 67 -11.70 -2.61 -14.08
N GLU A 68 -10.52 -3.25 -14.05
CA GLU A 68 -9.98 -3.85 -12.83
C GLU A 68 -9.96 -2.80 -11.71
N GLN A 69 -10.59 -3.07 -10.57
CA GLN A 69 -10.57 -2.15 -9.42
C GLN A 69 -10.25 -2.92 -8.14
N LYS A 70 -9.32 -2.37 -7.36
CA LYS A 70 -8.96 -2.90 -6.06
C LYS A 70 -8.91 -1.78 -5.02
N GLN A 71 -9.46 -2.04 -3.86
CA GLN A 71 -9.33 -1.19 -2.69
C GLN A 71 -8.67 -2.00 -1.58
N PHE A 72 -7.67 -1.41 -0.93
CA PHE A 72 -6.94 -1.97 0.19
C PHE A 72 -7.32 -1.27 1.49
N GLY A 73 -6.99 -1.94 2.60
CA GLY A 73 -7.27 -1.49 3.96
C GLY A 73 -8.74 -1.58 4.36
N ILE A 74 -8.96 -1.73 5.67
CA ILE A 74 -10.27 -1.62 6.31
C ILE A 74 -10.32 -0.24 6.98
N PRO A 75 -11.44 0.48 7.00
CA PRO A 75 -11.55 1.72 7.77
C PRO A 75 -11.07 1.51 9.21
N GLY A 76 -10.04 2.26 9.64
CA GLY A 76 -9.43 2.15 10.97
C GLY A 76 -8.18 1.26 11.06
N PHE A 77 -7.79 0.56 9.99
CA PHE A 77 -6.55 -0.24 9.94
C PHE A 77 -5.65 0.19 8.78
N THR A 78 -4.34 0.30 9.04
CA THR A 78 -3.32 0.80 8.10
C THR A 78 -2.60 -0.33 7.36
N ASP A 79 -3.28 -1.42 7.03
CA ASP A 79 -2.71 -2.53 6.23
C ASP A 79 -2.73 -2.20 4.73
N TYR A 80 -2.18 -1.04 4.37
CA TYR A 80 -2.02 -0.64 2.98
C TYR A 80 -0.70 -1.21 2.44
N PRO A 81 -0.70 -1.96 1.32
CA PRO A 81 0.52 -2.49 0.76
C PRO A 81 1.48 -1.36 0.36
N SER A 82 2.77 -1.57 0.57
CA SER A 82 3.84 -0.70 0.04
C SER A 82 4.29 -1.12 -1.35
N GLU A 83 3.87 -2.29 -1.84
CA GLU A 83 4.19 -2.77 -3.18
C GLU A 83 2.99 -3.57 -3.72
N ILE A 84 2.61 -3.27 -4.96
CA ILE A 84 1.66 -4.09 -5.73
C ILE A 84 2.20 -4.30 -7.14
N GLN A 85 1.70 -5.32 -7.80
CA GLN A 85 2.00 -5.59 -9.20
C GLN A 85 0.67 -5.54 -9.96
N VAL A 86 0.70 -4.99 -11.17
CA VAL A 86 -0.47 -4.84 -12.04
C VAL A 86 -0.07 -5.14 -13.48
N LEU A 87 -1.05 -5.39 -14.35
CA LEU A 87 -0.80 -5.49 -15.79
C LEU A 87 -0.53 -4.12 -16.39
N ALA A 88 0.05 -4.10 -17.59
CA ALA A 88 0.20 -2.87 -18.35
C ALA A 88 -1.18 -2.23 -18.68
N GLY A 89 -1.24 -0.90 -18.68
CA GLY A 89 -2.44 -0.13 -18.95
C GLY A 89 -2.48 1.21 -18.22
N GLU A 90 -3.55 1.98 -18.43
CA GLU A 90 -3.78 3.22 -17.71
C GLU A 90 -4.46 2.94 -16.37
N TYR A 91 -3.87 3.41 -15.27
CA TYR A 91 -4.41 3.19 -13.93
C TYR A 91 -4.55 4.51 -13.17
N LYS A 92 -5.67 4.67 -12.48
CA LYS A 92 -5.83 5.64 -11.40
C LYS A 92 -5.46 4.98 -10.08
N VAL A 93 -4.42 5.48 -9.42
CA VAL A 93 -3.85 4.92 -8.18
C VAL A 93 -4.13 5.87 -7.01
N GLN A 94 -4.78 5.35 -5.98
CA GLN A 94 -5.03 6.06 -4.73
C GLN A 94 -3.90 5.78 -3.75
N VAL A 95 -3.27 6.83 -3.25
CA VAL A 95 -2.12 6.73 -2.34
C VAL A 95 -2.55 7.23 -0.96
N TYR A 96 -2.08 6.56 0.09
CA TYR A 96 -2.15 7.04 1.45
C TYR A 96 -0.78 7.59 1.85
N CYS A 97 -0.70 8.91 1.97
CA CYS A 97 0.50 9.61 2.40
C CYS A 97 0.40 9.89 3.89
N PHE A 98 1.41 9.55 4.69
CA PHE A 98 1.42 9.90 6.10
C PHE A 98 2.82 10.20 6.65
N SER A 99 2.87 11.13 7.60
CA SER A 99 4.06 11.44 8.41
C SER A 99 3.58 11.81 9.82
N GLY A 100 4.01 11.05 10.83
CA GLY A 100 3.51 11.18 12.20
C GLY A 100 1.97 11.10 12.26
N PHE A 101 1.33 12.18 12.69
CA PHE A 101 -0.14 12.30 12.80
C PHE A 101 -0.80 12.97 11.59
N THR A 102 -0.02 13.44 10.61
CA THR A 102 -0.53 14.09 9.40
C THR A 102 -0.72 13.05 8.31
N SER A 103 -1.87 13.09 7.64
CA SER A 103 -2.14 12.19 6.51
C SER A 103 -2.92 12.84 5.38
N TYR A 104 -2.65 12.38 4.16
CA TYR A 104 -3.32 12.80 2.93
C TYR A 104 -3.68 11.59 2.09
N ARG A 105 -4.66 11.77 1.20
CA ARG A 105 -5.17 10.72 0.31
C ARG A 105 -5.15 11.17 -1.16
N PRO A 106 -3.99 11.55 -1.71
CA PRO A 106 -3.93 11.98 -3.10
C PRO A 106 -4.19 10.81 -4.04
N THR A 107 -4.46 11.16 -5.29
CA THR A 107 -4.65 10.19 -6.38
C THR A 107 -3.80 10.63 -7.55
N THR A 108 -3.21 9.67 -8.26
CA THR A 108 -2.44 9.91 -9.48
C THR A 108 -2.89 8.97 -10.59
N THR A 109 -2.69 9.38 -11.84
CA THR A 109 -2.92 8.52 -13.01
C THR A 109 -1.56 8.14 -13.59
N LEU A 110 -1.40 6.86 -13.92
CA LEU A 110 -0.13 6.28 -14.31
C LEU A 110 -0.29 5.35 -15.53
N PRO A 111 0.52 5.55 -16.58
CA PRO A 111 0.59 4.67 -17.75
C PRO A 111 1.50 3.48 -17.43
N MET A 112 0.96 2.41 -16.85
CA MET A 112 1.72 1.22 -16.45
C MET A 112 2.28 0.51 -17.67
N GLN A 113 3.61 0.39 -17.71
CA GLN A 113 4.34 -0.36 -18.70
C GLN A 113 4.92 -1.62 -18.07
N ALA A 114 4.82 -2.74 -18.79
CA ALA A 114 5.40 -4.00 -18.33
C ALA A 114 6.93 -3.87 -18.21
N GLY A 115 7.50 -4.48 -17.17
CA GLY A 115 8.92 -4.36 -16.85
C GLY A 115 9.31 -3.06 -16.15
N ILE A 116 8.37 -2.16 -15.84
CA ILE A 116 8.67 -0.89 -15.15
C ILE A 116 8.20 -0.94 -13.70
N THR A 117 9.07 -0.46 -12.81
CA THR A 117 8.76 -0.15 -11.42
C THR A 117 8.51 1.35 -11.26
N TYR A 118 7.34 1.71 -10.74
CA TYR A 118 6.93 3.08 -10.42
C TYR A 118 7.02 3.29 -8.91
N LEU A 119 8.02 4.04 -8.47
CA LEU A 119 8.17 4.49 -7.10
C LEU A 119 7.34 5.76 -6.87
N LEU A 120 6.35 5.67 -5.98
CA LEU A 120 5.47 6.75 -5.57
C LEU A 120 6.03 7.42 -4.32
N LYS A 121 6.36 8.71 -4.43
CA LYS A 121 6.74 9.59 -3.33
C LYS A 121 5.64 10.61 -3.10
N CYS A 122 5.39 10.94 -1.84
CA CYS A 122 4.46 12.00 -1.49
C CYS A 122 5.24 13.27 -1.20
N GLU A 123 4.85 14.36 -1.85
CA GLU A 123 5.31 15.71 -1.51
C GLU A 123 4.12 16.54 -1.05
N VAL A 124 4.34 17.39 -0.05
CA VAL A 124 3.30 18.28 0.49
C VAL A 124 3.76 19.72 0.34
N HIS A 125 2.99 20.48 -0.44
CA HIS A 125 3.22 21.90 -0.68
C HIS A 125 1.94 22.66 -0.30
N ASP A 126 2.06 23.70 0.53
CA ASP A 126 0.93 24.54 0.97
C ASP A 126 -0.29 23.76 1.50
N GLY A 127 -0.02 22.67 2.24
CA GLY A 127 -1.06 21.82 2.82
C GLY A 127 -1.77 20.89 1.82
N GLN A 128 -1.30 20.83 0.57
CA GLN A 128 -1.79 19.91 -0.46
C GLN A 128 -0.75 18.83 -0.75
N ALA A 129 -1.18 17.58 -0.83
CA ALA A 129 -0.30 16.45 -1.15
C ALA A 129 -0.36 16.09 -2.63
N PHE A 130 0.80 15.85 -3.21
CA PHE A 130 1.01 15.42 -4.58
C PHE A 130 1.82 14.12 -4.60
N VAL A 131 1.58 13.29 -5.61
CA VAL A 131 2.36 12.06 -5.82
C VAL A 131 3.39 12.35 -6.90
N VAL A 132 4.66 12.34 -6.52
CA VAL A 132 5.81 12.35 -7.43
C VAL A 132 6.17 10.91 -7.77
N VAL A 133 6.46 10.66 -9.04
CA VAL A 133 6.60 9.31 -9.59
C VAL A 133 7.99 9.19 -10.19
N HIS A 134 8.74 8.17 -9.76
CA HIS A 134 10.00 7.79 -10.39
C HIS A 134 9.84 6.42 -11.03
N ALA A 135 10.02 6.34 -12.35
CA ALA A 135 9.98 5.09 -13.09
C ALA A 135 11.40 4.56 -13.31
N SER A 136 11.59 3.26 -13.13
CA SER A 136 12.83 2.56 -13.46
C SER A 136 12.52 1.17 -14.01
N ASP A 137 13.46 0.57 -14.74
CA ASP A 137 13.33 -0.83 -15.13
C ASP A 137 13.26 -1.72 -13.88
N THR A 138 12.52 -2.81 -13.99
CA THR A 138 12.37 -3.83 -12.95
C THR A 138 13.52 -4.80 -13.09
N GLU A 139 14.36 -4.91 -12.06
CA GLU A 139 15.50 -5.84 -11.97
C GLU A 139 15.07 -7.32 -11.98
#